data_AF-A0A497CKE2-F1
#
_entry.id   AF-A0A497CKE2-F1
#
_cell.length_a   1.000
_cell.length_b   1.000
_cell.length_c   1.000
_cell.angle_alpha   90.00
_cell.angle_beta   90.00
_cell.angle_gamma   90.00
#
_symmetry.space_group_name_H-M   'P 1'
#
loop_
_entity.id
_entity.type
_entity.pdbx_description
1 polymer ?
#
loop_
_entity_poly.entity_id
_entity_poly.type
_entity_poly.pdbx_seq_one_letter_code
_entity_poly.pdbx_strand_id
1 'polypeptide(L)'
;MVLIPLQSTINRALSVLFIGLFVFSQTLYSQDKNENLVRFDENWAEFDVYEGGLKGVRIHTKFTVYNLKGINSQLAIAVEYETGEKIYGINSDFKSTNGQLTIYKKLNLDYDSSFFKDVSLFLPYQELNLGYGKHDLRFHVDLLYGDNNNIHLSYYNWYYTK
;
A
#
# COMPACT_ATOMS: atom_id res chain seq x y z
N MET A 1 -33.82 -6.00 59.51
CA MET A 1 -33.87 -6.59 58.16
C MET A 1 -33.88 -5.45 57.16
N VAL A 2 -32.74 -5.15 56.52
CA VAL A 2 -32.58 -3.99 55.63
C VAL A 2 -32.75 -4.47 54.19
N LEU A 3 -33.85 -4.05 53.55
CA LEU A 3 -34.11 -4.24 52.12
C LEU A 3 -33.28 -3.21 51.34
N ILE A 4 -32.21 -3.66 50.67
CA ILE A 4 -31.52 -2.83 49.68
C ILE A 4 -32.45 -2.71 48.46
N PRO A 5 -32.73 -1.51 47.92
CA PRO A 5 -33.73 -1.35 46.86
C PRO A 5 -33.22 -1.92 45.52
N LEU A 6 -33.95 -2.95 45.05
CA LEU A 6 -33.79 -3.65 43.77
C LEU A 6 -33.69 -2.70 42.56
N GLN A 7 -34.30 -1.50 42.67
CA GLN A 7 -34.30 -0.44 41.66
C GLN A 7 -32.88 0.02 41.26
N SER A 8 -31.95 0.09 42.22
CA SER A 8 -30.59 0.61 41.98
C SER A 8 -29.73 -0.35 41.17
N THR A 9 -29.92 -1.66 41.38
CA THR A 9 -29.22 -2.73 40.67
C THR A 9 -29.71 -2.85 39.23
N ILE A 10 -31.01 -2.67 39.00
CA ILE A 10 -31.63 -2.70 37.66
C ILE A 10 -31.12 -1.54 36.79
N ASN A 11 -31.04 -0.32 37.34
CA ASN A 11 -30.54 0.85 36.60
C ASN A 11 -29.05 0.74 36.23
N ARG A 12 -28.24 0.12 37.10
CA ARG A 12 -26.83 -0.18 36.80
C ARG A 12 -26.68 -1.25 35.73
N ALA A 13 -27.52 -2.29 35.75
CA ALA A 13 -27.49 -3.34 34.73
C ALA A 13 -27.91 -2.79 33.35
N LEU A 14 -28.98 -1.99 33.28
CA LEU A 14 -29.44 -1.35 32.03
C LEU A 14 -28.40 -0.37 31.46
N SER A 15 -27.76 0.45 32.29
CA SER A 15 -26.74 1.39 31.82
C SER A 15 -25.47 0.69 31.30
N VAL A 16 -25.03 -0.40 31.93
CA VAL A 16 -23.92 -1.23 31.42
C VAL A 16 -24.30 -1.90 30.10
N LEU A 17 -25.54 -2.37 29.94
CA LEU A 17 -26.02 -2.97 28.69
C LEU A 17 -26.06 -1.94 27.55
N PHE A 18 -26.52 -0.72 27.81
CA PHE A 18 -26.56 0.36 26.81
C PHE A 18 -25.17 0.85 26.40
N ILE A 19 -24.25 1.02 27.35
CA ILE A 19 -22.86 1.39 27.04
C ILE A 19 -22.20 0.25 26.26
N GLY A 20 -22.42 -1.01 26.65
CA GLY A 20 -21.89 -2.18 25.93
C GLY A 20 -22.39 -2.25 24.49
N LEU A 21 -23.70 -2.07 24.27
CA LEU A 21 -24.29 -2.07 22.92
C LEU A 21 -23.79 -0.89 22.07
N PHE A 22 -23.65 0.29 22.67
CA PHE A 22 -23.12 1.48 22.01
C PHE A 22 -21.64 1.28 21.62
N VAL A 23 -20.77 0.86 22.55
CA VAL A 23 -19.36 0.58 22.27
C VAL A 23 -19.21 -0.55 21.25
N PHE A 24 -20.03 -1.60 21.32
CA PHE A 24 -20.02 -2.69 20.34
C PHE A 24 -20.45 -2.20 18.95
N SER A 25 -21.48 -1.36 18.85
CA SER A 25 -21.88 -0.73 17.59
C SER A 25 -20.80 0.18 17.01
N GLN A 26 -20.11 0.98 17.83
CA GLN A 26 -18.98 1.80 17.38
C GLN A 26 -17.81 0.93 16.89
N THR A 27 -17.58 -0.20 17.57
CA THR A 27 -16.53 -1.16 17.19
C THR A 27 -16.86 -1.82 15.85
N LEU A 28 -18.08 -2.33 15.68
CA LEU A 28 -18.58 -2.89 14.40
C LEU A 28 -18.58 -1.85 13.28
N TYR A 29 -18.98 -0.60 13.56
CA TYR A 29 -18.94 0.51 12.61
C TYR A 29 -17.51 0.84 12.16
N SER A 30 -16.51 0.70 13.04
CA SER A 30 -15.11 0.87 12.63
C SER A 30 -14.55 -0.33 11.86
N GLN A 31 -15.10 -1.53 12.09
CA GLN A 31 -14.61 -2.78 11.50
C GLN A 31 -15.11 -2.99 10.06
N ASP A 32 -16.23 -2.38 9.69
CA ASP A 32 -16.88 -2.53 8.37
C ASP A 32 -16.44 -1.47 7.34
N LYS A 33 -15.53 -0.56 7.71
CA LYS A 33 -15.02 0.49 6.80
C LYS A 33 -13.76 0.09 6.03
N ASN A 34 -13.53 -1.20 5.84
CA ASN A 34 -12.72 -1.69 4.73
C ASN A 34 -13.55 -1.56 3.44
N GLU A 35 -13.85 -0.32 3.04
CA GLU A 35 -14.19 -0.06 1.66
C GLU A 35 -13.03 -0.62 0.83
N ASN A 36 -13.33 -1.52 -0.09
CA ASN A 36 -12.29 -2.13 -0.93
C ASN A 36 -11.80 -1.05 -1.91
N LEU A 37 -10.93 -0.14 -1.43
CA LEU A 37 -10.48 1.07 -2.13
C LEU A 37 -9.68 0.72 -3.37
N VAL A 38 -9.15 -0.50 -3.45
CA VAL A 38 -8.47 -1.02 -4.63
C VAL A 38 -8.90 -2.44 -4.94
N ARG A 39 -9.08 -2.70 -6.25
CA ARG A 39 -9.05 -4.04 -6.81
C ARG A 39 -7.79 -4.17 -7.67
N PHE A 40 -6.82 -4.94 -7.19
CA PHE A 40 -5.63 -5.31 -7.96
C PHE A 40 -6.02 -6.33 -9.05
N ASP A 41 -5.47 -6.18 -10.25
CA ASP A 41 -5.67 -7.13 -11.35
C ASP A 41 -4.38 -7.91 -11.63
N GLU A 42 -3.28 -7.21 -11.96
CA GLU A 42 -2.06 -7.83 -12.46
C GLU A 42 -0.84 -6.90 -12.36
N ASN A 43 0.34 -7.49 -12.21
CA ASN A 43 1.63 -6.85 -12.38
C ASN A 43 2.53 -7.68 -13.31
N TRP A 44 3.31 -7.01 -14.16
CA TRP A 44 4.33 -7.67 -14.99
C TRP A 44 5.51 -6.72 -15.21
N ALA A 45 6.61 -7.27 -15.72
CA ALA A 45 7.84 -6.53 -15.93
C ALA A 45 8.46 -6.83 -17.30
N GLU A 46 8.95 -5.78 -17.96
CA GLU A 46 9.81 -5.85 -19.13
C GLU A 46 11.25 -5.62 -18.69
N PHE A 47 12.07 -6.67 -18.74
CA PHE A 47 13.48 -6.61 -18.35
C PHE A 47 14.37 -6.14 -19.50
N ASP A 48 15.52 -5.58 -19.15
CA ASP A 48 16.57 -5.17 -20.09
C ASP A 48 16.15 -4.13 -21.15
N VAL A 49 15.12 -3.33 -20.85
CA VAL A 49 14.63 -2.27 -21.74
C VAL A 49 15.44 -0.98 -21.58
N TYR A 50 15.45 -0.16 -22.62
CA TYR A 50 16.16 1.13 -22.65
C TYR A 50 15.17 2.30 -22.63
N GLU A 51 15.38 3.24 -21.72
CA GLU A 51 14.70 4.55 -21.67
C GLU A 51 15.73 5.66 -21.46
N GLY A 52 15.71 6.70 -22.29
CA GLY A 52 16.65 7.82 -22.15
C GLY A 52 18.13 7.43 -22.21
N GLY A 53 18.46 6.31 -22.86
CA GLY A 53 19.82 5.76 -22.94
C GLY A 53 20.25 4.90 -21.74
N LEU A 54 19.39 4.74 -20.72
CA LEU A 54 19.64 3.91 -19.56
C LEU A 54 18.98 2.55 -19.72
N LYS A 55 19.67 1.48 -19.31
CA LYS A 55 19.14 0.12 -19.27
C LYS A 55 18.46 -0.13 -17.91
N GLY A 56 17.30 -0.78 -17.91
CA GLY A 56 16.55 -1.02 -16.69
C GLY A 56 15.41 -2.00 -16.84
N VAL A 57 14.50 -1.96 -15.88
CA VAL A 57 13.24 -2.73 -15.88
C VAL A 57 12.06 -1.75 -15.96
N ARG A 58 11.11 -2.03 -16.84
CA ARG A 58 9.82 -1.34 -16.85
C ARG A 58 8.79 -2.22 -16.16
N ILE A 59 8.16 -1.67 -15.14
CA ILE A 59 7.20 -2.38 -14.30
C ILE A 59 5.82 -1.82 -14.59
N HIS A 60 4.86 -2.71 -14.83
CA HIS A 60 3.50 -2.38 -15.18
C HIS A 60 2.55 -2.87 -14.08
N THR A 61 1.52 -2.08 -13.80
CA THR A 61 0.47 -2.44 -12.84
C THR A 61 -0.90 -2.10 -13.39
N LYS A 62 -1.80 -3.07 -13.33
CA LYS A 62 -3.21 -2.95 -13.69
C LYS A 62 -4.07 -3.10 -12.44
N PHE A 63 -4.95 -2.14 -12.20
CA PHE A 63 -5.79 -2.09 -11.01
C PHE A 63 -6.95 -1.10 -11.19
N THR A 64 -7.91 -1.17 -10.28
CA THR A 64 -9.00 -0.19 -10.16
C THR A 64 -8.96 0.44 -8.78
N VAL A 65 -9.11 1.77 -8.71
CA VAL A 65 -9.23 2.54 -7.46
C VAL A 65 -10.67 3.01 -7.30
N TYR A 66 -11.18 2.94 -6.07
CA TYR A 66 -12.52 3.36 -5.69
C TYR A 66 -12.47 4.39 -4.56
N ASN A 67 -13.42 5.32 -4.54
CA ASN A 67 -13.71 6.24 -3.43
C ASN A 67 -12.52 7.13 -2.99
N LEU A 68 -11.53 7.33 -3.86
CA LEU A 68 -10.36 8.21 -3.62
C LEU A 68 -10.36 9.46 -4.50
N LYS A 69 -11.54 9.87 -5.01
CA LYS A 69 -11.68 11.06 -5.83
C LYS A 69 -11.15 12.30 -5.11
N GLY A 70 -10.24 13.03 -5.75
CA GLY A 70 -9.64 14.25 -5.21
C GLY A 70 -8.64 14.01 -4.06
N ILE A 71 -8.38 12.76 -3.67
CA ILE A 71 -7.38 12.42 -2.65
C ILE A 71 -6.03 12.26 -3.34
N ASN A 72 -5.02 12.96 -2.82
CA ASN A 72 -3.64 12.82 -3.30
C ASN A 72 -3.21 11.36 -3.16
N SER A 73 -2.95 10.71 -4.30
CA SER A 73 -2.66 9.29 -4.36
C SER A 73 -1.50 9.02 -5.32
N GLN A 74 -0.68 8.03 -4.99
CA GLN A 74 0.49 7.65 -5.77
C GLN A 74 0.64 6.14 -5.77
N LEU A 75 1.04 5.60 -6.91
CA LEU A 75 1.56 4.23 -6.98
C LEU A 75 3.05 4.28 -6.59
N ALA A 76 3.43 3.49 -5.59
CA ALA A 76 4.81 3.33 -5.16
C ALA A 76 5.26 1.91 -5.52
N ILE A 77 6.45 1.80 -6.11
CA ILE A 77 7.11 0.53 -6.35
C ILE A 77 8.45 0.53 -5.64
N ALA A 78 8.56 -0.27 -4.58
CA ALA A 78 9.76 -0.38 -3.78
C ALA A 78 10.46 -1.71 -4.03
N VAL A 79 11.79 -1.67 -4.06
CA VAL A 79 12.63 -2.84 -4.34
C VAL A 79 13.30 -3.31 -3.05
N GLU A 80 13.40 -4.62 -2.93
CA GLU A 80 14.01 -5.30 -1.79
C GLU A 80 14.57 -6.65 -2.24
N TYR A 81 15.41 -7.24 -1.39
CA TYR A 81 15.77 -8.65 -1.56
C TYR A 81 14.51 -9.51 -1.37
N GLU A 82 14.47 -10.69 -1.99
CA GLU A 82 13.35 -11.63 -1.84
C GLU A 82 13.06 -11.98 -0.36
N THR A 83 14.09 -11.93 0.49
CA THR A 83 14.03 -12.11 1.94
C THR A 83 13.27 -11.00 2.69
N GLY A 84 12.98 -9.87 2.03
CA GLY A 84 12.38 -8.67 2.62
C GLY A 84 13.38 -7.65 3.17
N GLU A 85 14.69 -7.87 2.99
CA GLU A 85 15.69 -6.87 3.32
C GLU A 85 15.64 -5.71 2.32
N LYS A 86 15.61 -4.47 2.82
CA LYS A 86 15.49 -3.27 2.00
C LYS A 86 16.75 -3.01 1.18
N ILE A 87 16.56 -2.65 -0.09
CA ILE A 87 17.62 -2.07 -0.91
C ILE A 87 17.49 -0.55 -0.82
N TYR A 88 18.58 0.16 -0.54
CA TYR A 88 18.57 1.62 -0.40
C TYR A 88 18.92 2.30 -1.71
N GLY A 89 18.16 3.35 -2.05
CA GLY A 89 18.38 4.12 -3.28
C GLY A 89 19.62 5.01 -3.19
N ILE A 90 20.28 5.22 -4.32
CA ILE A 90 21.48 6.06 -4.44
C ILE A 90 21.05 7.51 -4.65
N ASN A 91 20.27 7.74 -5.71
CA ASN A 91 19.77 9.05 -6.07
C ASN A 91 18.51 9.42 -5.26
N SER A 92 18.35 10.70 -4.95
CA SER A 92 17.15 11.24 -4.30
C SER A 92 15.86 10.99 -5.08
N ASP A 93 15.94 10.89 -6.40
CA ASP A 93 14.76 10.69 -7.26
C ASP A 93 14.21 9.26 -7.18
N PHE A 94 15.02 8.33 -6.69
CA PHE A 94 14.72 6.90 -6.65
C PHE A 94 14.69 6.37 -5.21
N LYS A 95 14.33 7.20 -4.22
CA LYS A 95 14.21 6.74 -2.83
C LYS A 95 13.01 7.32 -2.10
N SER A 96 12.45 6.51 -1.22
CA SER A 96 11.44 6.93 -0.26
C SER A 96 12.05 7.79 0.86
N THR A 97 11.19 8.39 1.69
CA THR A 97 11.61 9.16 2.88
C THR A 97 12.49 8.37 3.85
N ASN A 98 12.34 7.04 3.89
CA ASN A 98 13.16 6.17 4.74
C ASN A 98 14.46 5.69 4.04
N GLY A 99 14.70 6.13 2.81
CA GLY A 99 15.89 5.81 2.01
C GLY A 99 15.78 4.55 1.15
N GLN A 100 14.72 3.74 1.29
CA GLN A 100 14.52 2.56 0.44
C GLN A 100 14.40 2.96 -1.03
N LEU A 101 14.98 2.16 -1.92
CA LEU A 101 14.87 2.29 -3.37
C LEU A 101 13.40 2.18 -3.77
N THR A 102 12.82 3.29 -4.21
CA THR A 102 11.39 3.40 -4.50
C THR A 102 11.15 4.39 -5.63
N ILE A 103 10.31 3.99 -6.58
CA ILE A 103 9.84 4.85 -7.68
C ILE A 103 8.36 5.13 -7.51
N TYR A 104 7.94 6.33 -7.91
CA TYR A 104 6.59 6.84 -7.67
C TYR A 104 5.92 7.31 -8.96
N LYS A 105 4.61 7.09 -9.04
CA LYS A 105 3.74 7.69 -10.05
C LYS A 105 2.54 8.31 -9.37
N LYS A 106 2.39 9.63 -9.49
CA LYS A 106 1.18 10.32 -9.07
C LYS A 106 -0.01 9.82 -9.90
N LEU A 107 -1.12 9.53 -9.22
CA LEU A 107 -2.38 9.16 -9.83
C LEU A 107 -3.32 10.37 -9.83
N ASN A 108 -3.98 10.62 -10.97
CA ASN A 108 -5.03 11.62 -11.08
C ASN A 108 -6.37 10.90 -10.93
N LEU A 109 -7.01 11.05 -9.77
CA LEU A 109 -8.26 10.38 -9.42
C LEU A 109 -9.40 11.40 -9.43
N ASP A 110 -9.94 11.67 -10.61
CA ASP A 110 -10.99 12.67 -10.83
C ASP A 110 -12.41 12.09 -10.72
N TYR A 111 -12.52 10.77 -10.54
CA TYR A 111 -13.76 10.00 -10.52
C TYR A 111 -13.83 9.08 -9.30
N ASP A 112 -15.04 8.73 -8.88
CA ASP A 112 -15.28 7.83 -7.74
C ASP A 112 -14.75 6.41 -8.02
N SER A 113 -14.60 6.05 -9.29
CA SER A 113 -13.89 4.84 -9.72
C SER A 113 -12.97 5.18 -10.89
N SER A 114 -11.71 4.75 -10.80
CA SER A 114 -10.70 4.96 -11.84
C SER A 114 -10.02 3.63 -12.17
N PHE A 115 -10.22 3.17 -13.41
CA PHE A 115 -9.57 1.96 -13.93
C PHE A 115 -8.26 2.31 -14.62
N PHE A 116 -7.18 1.72 -14.13
CA PHE A 116 -5.86 1.83 -14.72
C PHE A 116 -5.52 0.56 -15.47
N LYS A 117 -5.59 0.62 -16.81
CA LYS A 117 -5.25 -0.51 -17.67
C LYS A 117 -3.76 -0.85 -17.62
N ASP A 118 -2.93 0.17 -17.50
CA ASP A 118 -1.46 0.06 -17.47
C ASP A 118 -0.87 1.34 -16.85
N VAL A 119 -0.37 1.24 -15.62
CA VAL A 119 0.55 2.22 -15.04
C VAL A 119 1.96 1.66 -15.12
N SER A 120 2.80 2.26 -15.95
CA SER A 120 4.19 1.85 -16.13
C SER A 120 5.17 2.79 -15.43
N LEU A 121 6.16 2.23 -14.72
CA LEU A 121 7.31 2.98 -14.17
C LEU A 121 8.62 2.29 -14.57
N PHE A 122 9.66 3.09 -14.82
CA PHE A 122 10.98 2.60 -15.21
C PHE A 122 11.99 2.73 -14.07
N LEU A 123 12.69 1.64 -13.77
CA LEU A 123 13.80 1.61 -12.82
C LEU A 123 15.11 1.34 -13.57
N PRO A 124 16.02 2.33 -13.68
CA PRO A 124 17.36 2.10 -14.21
C PRO A 124 18.14 1.13 -13.34
N TYR A 125 18.84 0.15 -13.93
CA TYR A 125 19.63 -0.81 -13.17
C TYR A 125 20.82 -0.20 -12.43
N GLN A 126 21.30 0.97 -12.86
CA GLN A 126 22.35 1.71 -12.15
C GLN A 126 21.91 2.19 -10.75
N GLU A 127 20.60 2.29 -10.49
CA GLU A 127 20.06 2.63 -9.16
C GLU A 127 20.05 1.42 -8.21
N LEU A 128 20.26 0.20 -8.73
CA LEU A 128 20.46 -0.99 -7.91
C LEU A 128 21.87 -0.97 -7.30
N ASN A 129 21.95 -0.48 -6.06
CA ASN A 129 23.18 -0.40 -5.27
C ASN A 129 23.60 -1.78 -4.72
N LEU A 130 23.84 -2.72 -5.63
CA LEU A 130 24.19 -4.10 -5.32
C LEU A 130 25.64 -4.38 -5.70
N GLY A 131 26.27 -5.32 -5.00
CA GLY A 131 27.57 -5.88 -5.39
C GLY A 131 27.48 -6.70 -6.69
N TYR A 132 28.62 -7.14 -7.20
CA TYR A 132 28.67 -8.06 -8.35
C TYR A 132 28.04 -9.42 -8.01
N GLY A 133 27.45 -10.07 -9.01
CA GLY A 133 26.88 -11.41 -8.88
C GLY A 133 25.37 -11.44 -9.07
N LYS A 134 24.78 -12.61 -8.79
CA LYS A 134 23.35 -12.87 -8.89
C LYS A 134 22.66 -12.48 -7.58
N HIS A 135 21.55 -11.77 -7.70
CA HIS A 135 20.72 -11.32 -6.59
C HIS A 135 19.28 -11.78 -6.79
N ASP A 136 18.69 -12.30 -5.72
CA ASP A 136 17.29 -12.71 -5.66
C ASP A 136 16.49 -11.53 -5.12
N LEU A 137 15.75 -10.86 -6.01
CA LEU A 137 15.08 -9.60 -5.75
C LEU A 137 13.57 -9.74 -5.82
N ARG A 138 12.87 -8.80 -5.20
CA ARG A 138 11.46 -8.56 -5.46
C ARG A 138 11.14 -7.08 -5.44
N PHE A 139 10.04 -6.73 -6.10
CA PHE A 139 9.41 -5.43 -5.91
C PHE A 139 8.04 -5.65 -5.29
N HIS A 140 7.61 -4.71 -4.45
CA HIS A 140 6.23 -4.61 -4.04
C HIS A 140 5.61 -3.32 -4.56
N VAL A 141 4.32 -3.42 -4.86
CA VAL A 141 3.51 -2.31 -5.35
C VAL A 141 2.53 -1.92 -4.26
N ASP A 142 2.55 -0.64 -3.88
CA ASP A 142 1.61 -0.07 -2.91
C ASP A 142 0.87 1.12 -3.52
N LEU A 143 -0.41 1.25 -3.19
CA LEU A 143 -1.14 2.50 -3.37
C LEU A 143 -0.96 3.35 -2.10
N LEU A 144 -0.31 4.50 -2.22
CA LEU A 144 -0.25 5.52 -1.18
C LEU A 144 -1.39 6.52 -1.40
N TYR A 145 -2.09 6.91 -0.34
CA TYR A 145 -3.16 7.88 -0.44
C TYR A 145 -3.35 8.70 0.85
N GLY A 146 -3.75 9.96 0.68
CA GLY A 146 -3.74 10.93 1.78
C GLY A 146 -2.32 11.10 2.33
N ASP A 147 -2.21 11.39 3.63
CA ASP A 147 -0.91 11.73 4.23
C ASP A 147 -0.12 10.51 4.71
N ASN A 148 -0.79 9.46 5.22
CA ASN A 148 -0.14 8.36 5.93
C ASN A 148 -0.75 6.97 5.66
N ASN A 149 -1.56 6.81 4.60
CA ASN A 149 -2.20 5.53 4.31
C ASN A 149 -1.53 4.82 3.14
N ASN A 150 -1.43 3.50 3.23
CA ASN A 150 -0.97 2.64 2.15
C ASN A 150 -1.83 1.37 2.07
N ILE A 151 -2.04 0.87 0.85
CA ILE A 151 -2.60 -0.45 0.59
C ILE A 151 -1.60 -1.22 -0.26
N HIS A 152 -1.17 -2.37 0.25
CA HIS A 152 -0.30 -3.27 -0.49
C HIS A 152 -1.08 -4.01 -1.56
N LEU A 153 -0.54 -4.06 -2.79
CA LEU A 153 -1.21 -4.65 -3.94
C LEU A 153 -0.63 -6.00 -4.33
N SER A 154 0.70 -6.09 -4.43
CA SER A 154 1.37 -7.29 -4.94
C SER A 154 2.87 -7.31 -4.64
N TYR A 155 3.43 -8.52 -4.71
CA TYR A 155 4.86 -8.78 -4.85
C TYR A 155 5.15 -9.33 -6.24
N TYR A 156 6.38 -9.13 -6.72
CA TYR A 156 6.91 -9.77 -7.92
C TYR A 156 8.39 -10.12 -7.71
N ASN A 157 8.74 -11.40 -7.82
CA ASN A 157 10.11 -11.86 -7.63
C ASN A 157 10.82 -11.95 -8.99
N TRP A 158 12.11 -11.60 -9.03
CA TRP A 158 12.97 -11.81 -10.18
C TRP A 158 14.44 -11.98 -9.79
N TYR A 159 15.26 -12.40 -10.74
CA TYR A 159 16.71 -12.49 -10.57
C TYR A 159 17.43 -11.41 -11.35
N TYR A 160 18.37 -10.72 -10.71
CA TYR A 160 19.21 -9.71 -11.33
C TYR A 160 20.69 -10.08 -11.21
N THR A 161 21.43 -9.96 -12.31
CA THR A 161 22.89 -10.18 -12.33
C THR A 161 23.57 -8.88 -12.73
N LYS A 162 24.49 -8.43 -11.88
CA LYS A 162 25.32 -7.23 -12.11
C LYS A 162 26.70 -7.59 -12.65
#